data_AF-A0A319E283-F1
#
_entry.id   AF-A0A319E283-F1
#
_cell.length_a   1.000
_cell.length_b   1.000
_cell.length_c   1.000
_cell.angle_alpha   90.00
_cell.angle_beta   90.00
_cell.angle_gamma   90.00
#
_symmetry.space_group_name_H-M   'P 1'
#
loop_
_entity.id
_entity.type
_entity.pdbx_description
1 polymer ?
#
loop_
_entity_poly.entity_id
_entity_poly.type
_entity_poly.pdbx_seq_one_letter_code
_entity_poly.pdbx_strand_id
1 'polypeptide(L)'
;MHYQTDQLPFLILHSLTTHICLYGYEESTDVLNFLEARAGTITCAPKTNKSTVKSFKIAASTAEAQAKSGGFGTTTKSGYPHKYQNFNALTWGVHECDDQPKNSDSKLLEYPVYWIGASRKAWSKDEKKKAMGTNWETPMRVVYMEGSNEELIYCGVMIHETVESSLSGTDAFVVCS
;
A
#
# COMPACT_ATOMS: atom_id res chain seq x y z
N MET A 1 -20.88 67.25 25.15
CA MET A 1 -19.59 67.56 24.49
C MET A 1 -19.84 67.45 22.99
N HIS A 2 -20.04 68.55 22.26
CA HIS A 2 -19.01 69.32 21.51
C HIS A 2 -18.13 68.38 20.64
N TYR A 3 -17.89 68.57 19.34
CA TYR A 3 -18.28 69.54 18.31
C TYR A 3 -17.93 68.89 16.95
N GLN A 4 -18.51 69.36 15.86
CA GLN A 4 -18.23 68.96 14.48
C GLN A 4 -16.99 69.68 13.94
N THR A 5 -16.11 69.02 13.18
CA THR A 5 -15.18 69.66 12.23
C THR A 5 -14.76 68.71 11.10
N ASP A 6 -15.03 69.14 9.87
CA ASP A 6 -14.37 68.72 8.63
C ASP A 6 -12.86 69.01 8.64
N GLN A 7 -12.11 68.31 7.78
CA GLN A 7 -11.05 68.80 6.86
C GLN A 7 -9.92 67.77 6.66
N LEU A 8 -9.64 67.45 5.39
CA LEU A 8 -8.40 66.82 4.90
C LEU A 8 -7.19 67.73 5.17
N PRO A 9 -5.97 67.19 5.36
CA PRO A 9 -4.95 67.47 4.33
C PRO A 9 -3.83 66.41 4.13
N PHE A 10 -3.25 66.49 2.93
CA PHE A 10 -1.82 66.37 2.56
C PHE A 10 -1.04 65.04 2.63
N LEU A 11 -0.52 64.70 1.44
CA LEU A 11 0.66 63.89 1.16
C LEU A 11 1.88 64.31 2.00
N ILE A 12 2.63 63.32 2.49
CA ILE A 12 4.10 63.33 2.48
C ILE A 12 4.60 61.94 2.05
N LEU A 13 5.29 61.90 0.92
CA LEU A 13 6.13 60.80 0.43
C LEU A 13 7.19 60.45 1.48
N HIS A 14 7.32 59.16 1.84
CA HIS A 14 8.63 58.57 2.10
C HIS A 14 8.66 57.14 1.56
N SER A 15 9.62 56.95 0.67
CA SER A 15 10.07 55.70 0.06
C SER A 15 10.41 54.66 1.14
N LEU A 16 9.90 53.44 0.98
CA LEU A 16 10.49 52.22 1.53
C LEU A 16 10.17 51.06 0.58
N THR A 17 11.12 50.84 -0.32
CA THR A 17 11.29 49.64 -1.13
C THR A 17 11.50 48.44 -0.21
N THR A 18 10.57 47.48 -0.18
CA THR A 18 10.87 46.14 0.36
C THR A 18 10.21 45.04 -0.48
N HIS A 19 11.01 44.54 -1.43
CA HIS A 19 11.25 43.14 -1.77
C HIS A 19 10.05 42.17 -1.78
N ILE A 20 9.60 41.88 -3.00
CA ILE A 20 8.94 40.64 -3.37
C ILE A 20 9.95 39.50 -3.19
N CYS A 21 9.81 38.69 -2.14
CA CYS A 21 10.51 37.42 -2.06
C CYS A 21 9.68 36.35 -2.79
N LEU A 22 10.05 36.12 -4.05
CA LEU A 22 9.77 34.88 -4.78
C LEU A 22 10.52 33.75 -4.05
N TYR A 23 9.82 32.94 -3.26
CA TYR A 23 10.40 31.67 -2.81
C TYR A 23 10.34 30.68 -3.97
N GLY A 24 11.52 30.35 -4.47
CA GLY A 24 11.75 29.36 -5.51
C GLY A 24 11.21 27.99 -5.08
N TYR A 25 10.47 27.38 -5.99
CA TYR A 25 10.07 25.99 -5.92
C TYR A 25 11.27 25.16 -6.38
N GLU A 26 12.19 24.84 -5.47
CA GLU A 26 13.17 23.79 -5.71
C GLU A 26 12.45 22.45 -5.56
N GLU A 27 12.21 21.82 -6.71
CA GLU A 27 11.65 20.49 -6.90
C GLU A 27 12.49 19.48 -6.11
N SER A 28 11.98 19.07 -4.95
CA SER A 28 12.67 18.22 -3.98
C SER A 28 12.69 16.75 -4.42
N THR A 29 13.52 16.44 -5.41
CA THR A 29 13.86 15.08 -5.81
C THR A 29 14.62 14.33 -4.71
N ASP A 30 15.31 15.03 -3.81
CA ASP A 30 16.08 14.43 -2.72
C ASP A 30 15.19 13.87 -1.59
N VAL A 31 14.07 14.51 -1.26
CA VAL A 31 13.12 13.95 -0.28
C VAL A 31 12.38 12.73 -0.84
N LEU A 32 12.07 12.71 -2.14
CA LEU A 32 11.53 11.52 -2.79
C LEU A 32 12.54 10.35 -2.75
N ASN A 33 13.80 10.61 -3.07
CA ASN A 33 14.86 9.61 -3.02
C ASN A 33 15.15 9.11 -1.59
N PHE A 34 15.05 9.97 -0.58
CA PHE A 34 15.28 9.59 0.83
C PHE A 34 14.12 8.80 1.44
N LEU A 35 12.88 9.04 0.98
CA LEU A 35 11.70 8.25 1.36
C LEU A 35 11.69 6.88 0.69
N GLU A 36 12.13 6.78 -0.57
CA GLU A 36 12.33 5.49 -1.24
C GLU A 36 13.49 4.69 -0.64
N ALA A 37 14.51 5.35 -0.08
CA ALA A 37 15.69 4.72 0.52
C ALA A 37 15.48 4.09 1.92
N ARG A 38 14.27 4.16 2.51
CA ARG A 38 13.97 3.53 3.83
C ARG A 38 12.72 2.65 3.86
N ALA A 39 12.08 2.38 2.73
CA ALA A 39 11.06 1.32 2.70
C ALA A 39 11.76 -0.04 2.83
N GLY A 40 11.56 -0.73 3.96
CA GLY A 40 12.06 -2.09 4.13
C GLY A 40 11.66 -2.96 2.96
N THR A 41 12.57 -3.81 2.47
CA THR A 41 12.26 -4.75 1.39
C THR A 41 11.89 -6.10 1.99
N ILE A 42 10.70 -6.59 1.67
CA ILE A 42 10.21 -7.90 2.03
C ILE A 42 10.57 -8.88 0.90
N THR A 43 11.15 -10.00 1.25
CA THR A 43 11.58 -11.08 0.36
C THR A 43 10.72 -12.32 0.59
N CYS A 44 10.10 -12.80 -0.48
CA CYS A 44 9.33 -14.03 -0.50
C CYS A 44 10.14 -15.16 -1.12
N ALA A 45 10.17 -16.30 -0.45
CA ALA A 45 10.85 -17.50 -0.91
C ALA A 45 9.82 -18.65 -0.99
N PRO A 46 9.22 -18.91 -2.16
CA PRO A 46 8.36 -20.08 -2.32
C PRO A 46 9.23 -21.35 -2.18
N LYS A 47 8.64 -22.44 -1.70
CA LYS A 47 9.34 -23.74 -1.59
C LYS A 47 9.70 -24.29 -2.97
N THR A 48 8.79 -24.13 -3.94
CA THR A 48 8.97 -24.55 -5.33
C THR A 48 8.69 -23.38 -6.26
N ASN A 49 9.62 -23.08 -7.17
CA ASN A 49 9.43 -22.04 -8.18
C ASN A 49 9.69 -22.59 -9.59
N LYS A 50 8.62 -22.76 -10.36
CA LYS A 50 8.65 -23.20 -11.76
C LYS A 50 8.62 -22.04 -12.74
N SER A 51 8.52 -20.80 -12.26
CA SER A 51 8.53 -19.60 -13.08
C SER A 51 9.95 -19.17 -13.47
N THR A 52 10.03 -18.19 -14.37
CA THR A 52 11.31 -17.56 -14.74
C THR A 52 11.76 -16.48 -13.74
N VAL A 53 10.87 -16.05 -12.82
CA VAL A 53 11.16 -15.01 -11.84
C VAL A 53 12.17 -15.52 -10.82
N LYS A 54 13.30 -14.82 -10.69
CA LYS A 54 14.40 -15.24 -9.81
C LYS A 54 14.27 -14.75 -8.38
N SER A 55 13.50 -13.68 -8.16
CA SER A 55 13.34 -13.08 -6.84
C SER A 55 11.96 -12.45 -6.72
N PHE A 56 11.25 -12.82 -5.66
CA PHE A 56 10.00 -12.19 -5.27
C PHE A 56 10.31 -11.23 -4.13
N LYS A 57 10.47 -9.95 -4.44
CA LYS A 57 10.72 -8.90 -3.46
C LYS A 57 9.67 -7.82 -3.60
N ILE A 58 9.25 -7.20 -2.51
CA ILE A 58 8.31 -6.09 -2.52
C ILE A 58 8.73 -5.06 -1.48
N ALA A 59 8.61 -3.77 -1.78
CA ALA A 59 8.78 -2.74 -0.78
C ALA A 59 7.62 -2.82 0.23
N ALA A 60 7.91 -2.78 1.53
CA ALA A 60 6.91 -2.84 2.58
C ALA A 60 5.82 -1.77 2.40
N SER A 61 6.23 -0.55 2.03
CA SER A 61 5.33 0.55 1.71
C SER A 61 4.37 0.23 0.56
N THR A 62 4.82 -0.52 -0.45
CA THR A 62 3.96 -0.96 -1.56
C THR A 62 2.97 -2.01 -1.09
N ALA A 63 3.39 -2.97 -0.27
CA ALA A 63 2.49 -3.97 0.29
C ALA A 63 1.39 -3.33 1.15
N GLU A 64 1.76 -2.40 2.03
CA GLU A 64 0.80 -1.63 2.85
C GLU A 64 -0.14 -0.77 1.99
N ALA A 65 0.38 -0.10 0.96
CA ALA A 65 -0.45 0.68 0.04
C ALA A 65 -1.46 -0.19 -0.70
N GLN A 66 -1.09 -1.41 -1.09
CA GLN A 66 -2.01 -2.36 -1.70
C GLN A 66 -3.06 -2.88 -0.70
N ALA A 67 -2.70 -3.12 0.57
CA ALA A 67 -3.68 -3.46 1.61
C ALA A 67 -4.73 -2.34 1.78
N LYS A 68 -4.27 -1.08 1.84
CA LYS A 68 -5.15 0.11 1.90
C LYS A 68 -6.06 0.21 0.68
N SER A 69 -5.52 -0.01 -0.52
CA SER A 69 -6.30 -0.02 -1.77
C SER A 69 -7.37 -1.12 -1.79
N GLY A 70 -7.03 -2.31 -1.27
CA GLY A 70 -7.97 -3.41 -1.09
C GLY A 70 -9.18 -3.00 -0.24
N GLY A 71 -8.93 -2.34 0.89
CA GLY A 71 -9.97 -1.98 1.86
C GLY A 71 -10.60 -3.24 2.50
N PHE A 72 -11.79 -3.12 3.10
CA PHE A 72 -12.40 -4.24 3.84
C PHE A 72 -13.55 -4.95 3.11
N GLY A 73 -14.06 -4.34 2.03
CA GLY A 73 -15.16 -4.91 1.25
C GLY A 73 -14.73 -6.11 0.41
N THR A 74 -15.39 -7.26 0.60
CA THR A 74 -15.08 -8.52 -0.10
C THR A 74 -15.92 -8.76 -1.36
N THR A 75 -16.98 -7.98 -1.55
CA THR A 75 -17.85 -8.05 -2.74
C THR A 75 -17.32 -7.12 -3.83
N THR A 76 -16.21 -7.50 -4.47
CA THR A 76 -15.57 -6.70 -5.53
C THR A 76 -15.61 -7.38 -6.89
N LYS A 77 -15.39 -6.63 -7.97
CA LYS A 77 -15.41 -7.19 -9.34
C LYS A 77 -14.28 -8.17 -9.61
N SER A 78 -13.14 -7.99 -8.93
CA SER A 78 -11.98 -8.87 -9.05
C SER A 78 -12.09 -10.13 -8.19
N GLY A 79 -13.00 -10.13 -7.21
CA GLY A 79 -13.09 -11.14 -6.14
C GLY A 79 -12.08 -10.94 -5.00
N TYR A 80 -11.38 -9.80 -4.96
CA TYR A 80 -10.41 -9.43 -3.93
C TYR A 80 -10.68 -8.03 -3.35
N PRO A 81 -10.39 -7.78 -2.06
CA PRO A 81 -9.84 -8.73 -1.09
C PRO A 81 -10.83 -9.84 -0.76
N HIS A 82 -10.31 -10.95 -0.26
CA HIS A 82 -11.14 -12.06 0.23
C HIS A 82 -10.66 -12.53 1.59
N LYS A 83 -11.56 -13.21 2.29
CA LYS A 83 -11.35 -13.73 3.63
C LYS A 83 -10.24 -14.79 3.64
N TYR A 84 -9.27 -14.61 4.53
CA TYR A 84 -8.20 -15.57 4.76
C TYR A 84 -8.40 -16.29 6.09
N GLN A 85 -8.56 -17.61 6.05
CA GLN A 85 -8.88 -18.43 7.22
C GLN A 85 -7.64 -18.88 8.01
N ASN A 86 -6.45 -18.76 7.40
CA ASN A 86 -5.18 -19.15 8.01
C ASN A 86 -5.15 -20.57 8.60
N PHE A 87 -5.74 -21.58 7.92
CA PHE A 87 -5.70 -22.97 8.42
C PHE A 87 -4.29 -23.52 8.66
N ASN A 88 -3.30 -22.94 8.01
CA ASN A 88 -1.89 -23.29 8.11
C ASN A 88 -1.19 -22.68 9.34
N ALA A 89 -1.92 -21.92 10.16
CA ALA A 89 -1.41 -21.28 11.37
C ALA A 89 -0.13 -20.45 11.13
N LEU A 90 -0.10 -19.70 10.03
CA LEU A 90 0.97 -18.74 9.75
C LEU A 90 0.99 -17.65 10.83
N THR A 91 2.19 -17.22 11.17
CA THR A 91 2.46 -16.14 12.11
C THR A 91 3.33 -15.08 11.45
N TRP A 92 2.95 -13.81 11.61
CA TRP A 92 3.68 -12.67 11.05
C TRP A 92 4.36 -11.82 12.13
N GLY A 93 4.20 -12.16 13.41
CA GLY A 93 4.73 -11.39 14.53
C GLY A 93 3.85 -10.20 14.91
N VAL A 94 2.59 -10.17 14.44
CA VAL A 94 1.59 -9.14 14.75
C VAL A 94 0.48 -9.82 15.55
N HIS A 95 0.38 -9.50 16.84
CA HIS A 95 -0.44 -10.28 17.76
C HIS A 95 -1.91 -10.31 17.35
N GLU A 96 -2.45 -9.19 16.87
CA GLU A 96 -3.85 -9.07 16.44
C GLU A 96 -4.16 -10.02 15.29
N CYS A 97 -3.18 -10.25 14.41
CA CYS A 97 -3.29 -11.15 13.27
C CYS A 97 -3.03 -12.61 13.68
N ASP A 98 -2.00 -12.83 14.49
CA ASP A 98 -1.54 -14.15 14.92
C ASP A 98 -2.54 -14.81 15.89
N ASP A 99 -3.32 -14.02 16.63
CA ASP A 99 -4.36 -14.51 17.54
C ASP A 99 -5.71 -14.76 16.84
N GLN A 100 -5.86 -14.42 15.55
CA GLN A 100 -7.11 -14.70 14.82
C GLN A 100 -7.42 -16.21 14.80
N PRO A 101 -8.70 -16.60 14.91
CA PRO A 101 -9.08 -18.00 14.87
C PRO A 101 -8.74 -18.60 13.50
N LYS A 102 -8.18 -19.80 13.48
CA LYS A 102 -7.70 -20.49 12.27
C LYS A 102 -8.85 -21.24 11.58
N ASN A 103 -9.94 -20.53 11.30
CA ASN A 103 -11.18 -21.08 10.78
C ASN A 103 -11.99 -20.03 10.00
N SER A 104 -13.25 -20.34 9.70
CA SER A 104 -14.18 -19.45 9.01
C SER A 104 -14.53 -18.16 9.75
N ASP A 105 -14.13 -17.99 11.01
CA ASP A 105 -14.43 -16.81 11.83
C ASP A 105 -13.28 -15.79 11.83
N SER A 106 -12.11 -16.15 11.26
CA SER A 106 -10.96 -15.24 11.08
C SER A 106 -11.40 -13.89 10.52
N LYS A 107 -10.80 -12.77 10.96
CA LYS A 107 -11.03 -11.47 10.32
C LYS A 107 -9.97 -11.10 9.28
N LEU A 108 -8.99 -11.98 9.05
CA LEU A 108 -7.93 -11.71 8.09
C LEU A 108 -8.51 -11.62 6.67
N LEU A 109 -7.95 -10.70 5.91
CA LEU A 109 -8.13 -10.53 4.48
C LEU A 109 -6.80 -10.73 3.79
N GLU A 110 -6.85 -11.27 2.58
CA GLU A 110 -5.71 -11.31 1.68
C GLU A 110 -6.00 -10.53 0.40
N TYR A 111 -4.99 -9.83 -0.11
CA TYR A 111 -5.08 -9.04 -1.34
C TYR A 111 -3.85 -9.23 -2.23
N PRO A 112 -3.99 -9.32 -3.56
CA PRO A 112 -2.86 -9.62 -4.44
C PRO A 112 -1.88 -8.45 -4.52
N VAL A 113 -0.59 -8.77 -4.48
CA VAL A 113 0.50 -7.79 -4.61
C VAL A 113 1.52 -8.29 -5.62
N TYR A 114 2.28 -7.37 -6.22
CA TYR A 114 3.29 -7.71 -7.23
C TYR A 114 4.69 -7.45 -6.71
N TRP A 115 5.64 -8.28 -7.15
CA TRP A 115 7.05 -8.09 -6.82
C TRP A 115 7.68 -6.97 -7.66
N ILE A 116 8.83 -6.48 -7.19
CA ILE A 116 9.70 -5.54 -7.88
C ILE A 116 10.12 -6.17 -9.22
N GLY A 117 9.87 -5.45 -10.31
CA GLY A 117 10.14 -5.92 -11.67
C GLY A 117 8.99 -6.66 -12.35
N ALA A 118 7.88 -6.93 -11.66
CA ALA A 118 6.66 -7.38 -12.32
C ALA A 118 6.17 -6.35 -13.34
N SER A 119 5.57 -6.80 -14.45
CA SER A 119 5.04 -5.91 -15.49
C SER A 119 3.84 -5.10 -14.98
N ARG A 120 2.97 -5.71 -14.18
CA ARG A 120 1.91 -5.04 -13.44
C ARG A 120 2.40 -4.62 -12.06
N LYS A 121 1.99 -3.42 -11.61
CA LYS A 121 2.46 -2.83 -10.35
C LYS A 121 1.44 -2.88 -9.22
N ALA A 122 0.15 -2.97 -9.55
CA ALA A 122 -0.93 -2.94 -8.58
C ALA A 122 -2.10 -3.82 -9.02
N TRP A 123 -2.77 -4.44 -8.05
CA TRP A 123 -4.05 -5.09 -8.28
C TRP A 123 -5.16 -4.05 -8.32
N SER A 124 -6.22 -4.30 -9.09
CA SER A 124 -7.41 -3.47 -9.08
C SER A 124 -8.61 -4.28 -8.63
N LYS A 125 -9.23 -3.88 -7.51
CA LYS A 125 -10.40 -4.59 -6.99
C LYS A 125 -11.65 -4.41 -7.85
N ASP A 126 -11.70 -3.29 -8.58
CA ASP A 126 -12.84 -2.84 -9.37
C ASP A 126 -12.77 -3.28 -10.84
N GLU A 127 -11.76 -4.06 -11.21
CA GLU A 127 -11.57 -4.68 -12.53
C GLU A 127 -11.79 -6.19 -12.47
N LYS A 128 -12.46 -6.75 -13.48
CA LYS A 128 -12.50 -8.22 -13.66
C LYS A 128 -11.10 -8.71 -14.07
N LYS A 129 -10.69 -9.89 -13.60
CA LYS A 129 -9.40 -10.52 -13.93
C LYS A 129 -9.07 -10.52 -15.43
N LYS A 130 -10.05 -10.86 -16.28
CA LYS A 130 -9.87 -10.82 -17.76
C LYS A 130 -9.60 -9.43 -18.32
N ALA A 131 -10.13 -8.37 -17.69
CA ALA A 131 -9.89 -6.99 -18.10
C ALA A 131 -8.49 -6.49 -17.69
N MET A 132 -7.85 -7.15 -16.73
CA MET A 132 -6.50 -6.81 -16.27
C MET A 132 -5.38 -7.27 -17.22
N GLY A 133 -5.72 -7.96 -18.33
CA GLY A 133 -4.79 -8.39 -19.37
C GLY A 133 -4.33 -9.84 -19.22
N THR A 134 -3.14 -10.17 -19.73
CA THR A 134 -2.58 -11.54 -19.69
C THR A 134 -1.61 -11.78 -18.54
N ASN A 135 -1.16 -10.72 -17.86
CA ASN A 135 -0.14 -10.79 -16.80
C ASN A 135 -0.68 -10.32 -15.44
N TRP A 136 -1.95 -10.62 -15.16
CA TRP A 136 -2.58 -10.24 -13.89
C TRP A 136 -2.27 -11.23 -12.76
N GLU A 137 -1.81 -12.45 -13.06
CA GLU A 137 -1.51 -13.43 -12.03
C GLU A 137 -0.35 -12.98 -11.14
N THR A 138 -0.48 -13.24 -9.85
CA THR A 138 0.61 -13.09 -8.87
C THR A 138 0.44 -14.14 -7.77
N PRO A 139 1.53 -14.76 -7.31
CA PRO A 139 1.48 -15.72 -6.20
C PRO A 139 1.55 -15.05 -4.83
N MET A 140 1.84 -13.74 -4.77
CA MET A 140 2.04 -12.99 -3.53
C MET A 140 0.74 -12.34 -3.05
N ARG A 141 0.56 -12.30 -1.74
CA ARG A 141 -0.58 -11.68 -1.06
C ARG A 141 -0.11 -10.84 0.10
N VAL A 142 -0.66 -9.65 0.25
CA VAL A 142 -0.60 -8.93 1.53
C VAL A 142 -1.76 -9.41 2.40
N VAL A 143 -1.49 -9.60 3.69
CA VAL A 143 -2.45 -9.99 4.72
C VAL A 143 -2.66 -8.83 5.67
N TYR A 144 -3.92 -8.53 5.95
CA TYR A 144 -4.32 -7.44 6.83
C TYR A 144 -5.70 -7.73 7.41
N MET A 145 -6.15 -6.95 8.37
CA MET A 145 -7.50 -7.01 8.90
C MET A 145 -8.02 -5.63 9.28
N GLU A 146 -9.33 -5.54 9.45
CA GLU A 146 -9.99 -4.39 10.05
C GLU A 146 -9.87 -4.46 11.58
N GLY A 147 -9.24 -3.44 12.16
CA GLY A 147 -9.16 -3.20 13.59
C GLY A 147 -10.39 -2.47 14.12
N SER A 148 -10.21 -1.75 15.23
CA SER A 148 -11.27 -0.87 15.76
C SER A 148 -11.34 0.42 14.94
N ASN A 149 -12.53 1.00 14.79
CA ASN A 149 -12.74 2.26 14.05
C ASN A 149 -12.22 2.23 12.59
N GLU A 150 -12.41 1.11 11.88
CA GLU A 150 -11.99 0.94 10.48
C GLU A 150 -10.46 1.07 10.28
N GLU A 151 -9.66 0.91 11.34
CA GLU A 151 -8.20 0.90 11.25
C GLU A 151 -7.71 -0.29 10.43
N LEU A 152 -6.74 -0.06 9.53
CA LEU A 152 -6.08 -1.15 8.83
C LEU A 152 -4.91 -1.67 9.67
N ILE A 153 -5.05 -2.90 10.15
CA ILE A 153 -3.96 -3.64 10.80
C ILE A 153 -3.24 -4.44 9.73
N TYR A 154 -2.01 -4.03 9.40
CA TYR A 154 -1.14 -4.74 8.47
C TYR A 154 -0.48 -5.93 9.16
N CYS A 155 -0.67 -7.14 8.63
CA CYS A 155 -0.07 -8.35 9.20
C CYS A 155 1.27 -8.67 8.55
N GLY A 156 1.32 -8.70 7.21
CA GLY A 156 2.53 -9.06 6.48
C GLY A 156 2.27 -9.49 5.05
N VAL A 157 3.27 -10.08 4.41
CA VAL A 157 3.17 -10.63 3.05
C VAL A 157 3.39 -12.13 3.10
N MET A 158 2.66 -12.85 2.27
CA MET A 158 2.84 -14.28 2.05
C MET A 158 2.90 -14.61 0.56
N ILE A 159 3.46 -15.77 0.23
CA ILE A 159 3.50 -16.31 -1.12
C ILE A 159 3.04 -17.77 -1.09
N HIS A 160 2.38 -18.22 -2.15
CA HIS A 160 2.11 -19.64 -2.31
C HIS A 160 3.40 -20.47 -2.26
N GLU A 161 3.34 -21.65 -1.64
CA GLU A 161 4.47 -22.58 -1.52
C GLU A 161 4.99 -23.02 -2.88
N THR A 162 4.09 -23.22 -3.83
CA THR A 162 4.43 -23.54 -5.22
C THR A 162 4.01 -22.39 -6.12
N VAL A 163 4.98 -21.86 -6.87
CA VAL A 163 4.74 -20.90 -7.96
C VAL A 163 4.89 -21.62 -9.28
N GLU A 164 3.80 -21.66 -10.05
CA GLU A 164 3.76 -22.28 -11.36
C GLU A 164 4.41 -21.38 -12.43
N SER A 165 4.68 -21.95 -13.61
CA SER A 165 5.26 -21.21 -14.72
C SER A 165 4.40 -20.03 -15.20
N SER A 166 3.08 -20.09 -14.98
CA SER A 166 2.14 -19.00 -15.28
C SER A 166 2.16 -17.86 -14.26
N LEU A 167 2.88 -18.02 -13.14
CA LEU A 167 2.82 -17.16 -11.95
C LEU A 167 1.52 -17.30 -11.14
N SER A 168 0.70 -18.30 -11.47
CA SER A 168 -0.30 -18.81 -10.53
C SER A 168 0.39 -19.47 -9.34
N GLY A 169 -0.22 -19.36 -8.17
CA GLY A 169 0.24 -20.01 -6.96
C GLY A 169 -0.68 -21.17 -6.59
N THR A 170 -0.10 -22.26 -6.13
CA THR A 170 -0.82 -23.44 -5.64
C THR A 170 -0.34 -23.82 -4.24
N ASP A 171 -1.04 -24.76 -3.62
CA ASP A 171 -0.78 -25.24 -2.28
C ASP A 171 -0.94 -24.14 -1.20
N ALA A 172 -0.43 -24.44 -0.02
CA ALA A 172 -0.36 -23.56 1.13
C ALA A 172 0.40 -22.26 0.86
N PHE A 173 0.42 -21.36 1.85
CA PHE A 173 1.23 -20.15 1.84
C PHE A 173 2.42 -20.27 2.80
N VAL A 174 3.48 -19.54 2.50
CA VAL A 174 4.61 -19.25 3.42
C VAL A 174 4.76 -17.75 3.60
N VAL A 175 5.16 -17.35 4.81
CA VAL A 175 5.38 -15.94 5.17
C VAL A 175 6.67 -15.44 4.52
N CYS A 176 6.65 -14.17 4.10
CA CYS A 176 7.82 -13.48 3.53
C CYS A 176 8.57 -12.69 4.62
N SER A 177 9.88 -12.47 4.44
CA SER A 177 10.78 -11.86 5.44
C SER A 177 11.60 -10.68 4.93
#